data_AF-A0A5C6N953-F1
#
_entry.id   AF-A0A5C6N953-F1
#
_cell.length_a   1.000
_cell.length_b   1.000
_cell.length_c   1.000
_cell.angle_alpha   90.00
_cell.angle_beta   90.00
_cell.angle_gamma   90.00
#
_symmetry.space_group_name_H-M   'P 1'
#
loop_
_entity.id
_entity.type
_entity.pdbx_description
1 polymer ?
#
loop_
_entity_poly.entity_id
_entity_poly.type
_entity_poly.pdbx_seq_one_letter_code
_entity_poly.pdbx_strand_id
1 'polypeptide(L)'
;MAVWASIGFLLVNVLTLAVKGRVEKELSSECREFLYNRILPMGYENKDLHFICQSYNQKARYVTLYNTVERIPVYSAYVFKRSEGERCIDIPWMYEPQLSTYSDTADMQPFPQDYIHMNFDDMQATLDDYNNAIMYERGALNPEVHQHDHDDKSATYTLTNVVPVVSGFVSTVWRKQEDALRKRLNNYCLGKAYIVTGVTTSGKYINWRNMKRVAVPSYLWSAYCCMDYDHSIPYSERYMFPAFAHYALNSKSSEVVEVSIQQLKEFLKKKMFVDSNFQIFAAFLAFVSLVSCALLQGVQARVVEEFSHADSCKDSLYMGTPPRGFISSSLRKICQRYGNTPRYVTLYDASKHIPVYSGYTFKKSDGEMRVDVPWMFEPQLASPKSSSNMEPFLTTLNPHMNIDDTQAVLEDYANTVQYERGQLNPAVHQADQLDKVATYTLTNVVPQSKEFKTGSWAKYLDLIRRRLNNYCQGTAYVVTGVTTSGHTIHRKNVDRITVPEYLWSAYCCTKFDQNAPYFERYKFPTFAAYGLNNRANNHVVEVSLQNLEAFIKERMEVDNLQIFYDNCMI
;
A
#
# COMPACT_ATOMS: atom_id res chain seq x y z
N MET A 1 -16.37 69.90 40.61
CA MET A 1 -17.02 69.39 41.83
C MET A 1 -17.62 68.04 41.48
N ALA A 2 -16.95 66.94 41.89
CA ALA A 2 -17.37 66.10 43.02
C ALA A 2 -18.64 65.28 42.69
N VAL A 3 -18.76 63.96 42.85
CA VAL A 3 -18.01 62.96 43.61
C VAL A 3 -18.47 61.55 43.15
N TRP A 4 -17.50 60.62 43.15
CA TRP A 4 -17.51 59.16 43.27
C TRP A 4 -18.81 58.42 43.62
N ALA A 5 -19.03 57.23 43.04
CA ALA A 5 -18.82 55.95 43.74
C ALA A 5 -19.19 54.72 42.86
N SER A 6 -18.25 53.79 42.83
CA SER A 6 -18.26 52.48 42.18
C SER A 6 -19.07 51.45 43.00
N ILE A 7 -19.86 50.60 42.33
CA ILE A 7 -20.16 49.24 42.81
C ILE A 7 -20.06 48.30 41.61
N GLY A 8 -19.12 47.37 41.69
CA GLY A 8 -18.85 46.39 40.65
C GLY A 8 -19.83 45.22 40.67
N PHE A 9 -20.10 44.69 39.48
CA PHE A 9 -20.52 43.30 39.29
C PHE A 9 -19.66 42.70 38.18
N LEU A 10 -18.62 41.99 38.58
CA LEU A 10 -17.89 41.05 37.73
C LEU A 10 -18.80 39.83 37.53
N LEU A 11 -19.63 39.86 36.49
CA LEU A 11 -20.24 38.64 35.96
C LEU A 11 -19.16 37.91 35.15
N VAL A 12 -18.39 37.08 35.83
CA VAL A 12 -17.64 36.00 35.19
C VAL A 12 -18.70 35.03 34.67
N ASN A 13 -19.06 35.17 33.40
CA ASN A 13 -19.76 34.13 32.66
C ASN A 13 -18.78 32.97 32.49
N VAL A 14 -18.73 32.10 33.50
CA VAL A 14 -18.27 30.72 33.32
C VAL A 14 -19.36 30.05 32.50
N LEU A 15 -19.20 30.09 31.17
CA LEU A 15 -19.87 29.17 30.27
C LEU A 15 -19.30 27.78 30.57
N THR A 16 -19.86 27.12 31.59
CA THR A 16 -19.80 25.67 31.66
C THR A 16 -20.63 25.14 30.50
N LEU A 17 -19.95 24.87 29.39
CA LEU A 17 -20.47 24.04 28.30
C LEU A 17 -20.71 22.65 28.87
N ALA A 18 -21.90 22.45 29.44
CA ALA A 18 -22.41 21.13 29.75
C ALA A 18 -22.70 20.43 28.42
N VAL A 19 -21.83 19.49 28.08
CA VAL A 19 -21.85 18.69 26.85
C VAL A 19 -23.06 17.74 26.90
N LYS A 20 -23.89 17.79 25.85
CA LYS A 20 -24.96 16.82 25.59
C LYS A 20 -24.66 16.12 24.27
N GLY A 21 -24.38 14.82 24.29
CA GLY A 21 -24.44 13.97 23.09
C GLY A 21 -25.87 13.82 22.57
N ARG A 22 -26.07 13.72 21.27
CA ARG A 22 -27.39 13.67 20.63
C ARG A 22 -27.30 12.78 19.38
N VAL A 23 -28.43 12.24 18.90
CA VAL A 23 -28.52 11.79 17.50
C VAL A 23 -28.51 13.06 16.65
N GLU A 24 -27.43 13.28 15.92
CA GLU A 24 -27.24 14.55 15.22
C GLU A 24 -27.29 14.34 13.70
N LYS A 25 -27.97 15.24 13.00
CA LYS A 25 -27.82 15.38 11.55
C LYS A 25 -26.42 15.87 11.18
N GLU A 26 -25.75 16.57 12.09
CA GLU A 26 -24.38 17.06 11.95
C GLU A 26 -23.58 16.81 13.24
N LEU A 27 -22.46 16.10 13.15
CA LEU A 27 -21.63 15.74 14.30
C LEU A 27 -21.09 16.93 15.09
N SER A 28 -21.19 16.87 16.42
CA SER A 28 -20.59 17.80 17.37
C SER A 28 -19.06 17.84 17.26
N SER A 29 -18.47 18.95 17.70
CA SER A 29 -17.01 19.16 17.63
C SER A 29 -16.20 18.13 18.40
N GLU A 30 -16.73 17.62 19.51
CA GLU A 30 -16.10 16.61 20.36
C GLU A 30 -16.10 15.25 19.67
N CYS A 31 -17.22 14.85 19.07
CA CYS A 31 -17.35 13.56 18.39
C CYS A 31 -16.51 13.51 17.11
N ARG A 32 -16.24 14.67 16.49
CA ARG A 32 -15.31 14.77 15.36
C ARG A 32 -13.87 14.46 15.75
N GLU A 33 -13.51 14.47 17.03
CA GLU A 33 -12.14 14.13 17.47
C GLU A 33 -11.79 12.65 17.24
N PHE A 34 -12.79 11.80 17.05
CA PHE A 34 -12.58 10.39 16.71
C PHE A 34 -12.33 10.16 15.21
N LEU A 35 -12.39 11.23 14.41
CA LEU A 35 -12.19 11.20 12.97
C LEU A 35 -10.86 11.86 12.60
N TYR A 36 -10.15 11.25 11.65
CA TYR A 36 -8.91 11.83 11.13
C TYR A 36 -9.19 13.23 10.54
N ASN A 37 -8.41 14.22 10.97
CA ASN A 37 -8.60 15.64 10.65
C ASN A 37 -10.02 16.20 10.89
N ARG A 38 -10.82 15.57 11.76
CA ARG A 38 -12.21 15.96 12.05
C ARG A 38 -13.15 15.86 10.82
N ILE A 39 -12.79 15.05 9.82
CA ILE A 39 -13.53 14.88 8.57
C ILE A 39 -14.23 13.52 8.52
N LEU A 40 -15.50 13.51 8.13
CA LEU A 40 -16.31 12.31 7.98
C LEU A 40 -15.90 11.47 6.77
N PRO A 41 -15.99 10.13 6.85
CA PRO A 41 -16.03 9.29 5.68
C PRO A 41 -17.13 9.73 4.71
N MET A 42 -16.79 9.96 3.44
CA MET A 42 -17.72 10.44 2.40
C MET A 42 -18.33 9.27 1.61
N GLY A 43 -19.50 9.49 1.01
CA GLY A 43 -20.17 8.54 0.11
C GLY A 43 -21.43 7.86 0.66
N TYR A 44 -21.82 8.15 1.90
CA TYR A 44 -23.05 7.63 2.51
C TYR A 44 -24.13 8.72 2.56
N GLU A 45 -24.87 8.91 1.46
CA GLU A 45 -26.01 9.85 1.41
C GLU A 45 -27.32 9.08 1.43
N ASN A 46 -27.82 8.77 2.63
CA ASN A 46 -29.15 8.19 2.80
C ASN A 46 -29.84 8.82 4.03
N LYS A 47 -31.14 9.13 3.89
CA LYS A 47 -31.98 9.75 4.93
C LYS A 47 -32.16 8.86 6.16
N ASP A 48 -31.94 7.56 6.02
CA ASP A 48 -32.09 6.56 7.09
C ASP A 48 -30.79 6.37 7.92
N LEU A 49 -29.74 7.10 7.58
CA LEU A 49 -28.46 7.06 8.27
C LEU A 49 -28.35 8.18 9.30
N HIS A 50 -28.02 7.79 10.52
CA HIS A 50 -27.93 8.67 11.66
C HIS A 50 -26.56 8.56 12.32
N PHE A 51 -25.94 9.70 12.59
CA PHE A 51 -24.75 9.72 13.41
C PHE A 51 -25.11 9.63 14.88
N ILE A 52 -24.44 8.72 15.58
CA ILE A 52 -24.53 8.53 17.01
C ILE A 52 -23.16 8.86 17.60
N CYS A 53 -23.12 9.87 18.45
CA CYS A 53 -21.96 10.12 19.29
C CYS A 53 -22.07 9.31 20.57
N GLN A 54 -21.30 8.23 20.63
CA GLN A 54 -21.39 7.22 21.66
C GLN A 54 -20.81 7.78 22.95
N SER A 55 -21.67 8.08 23.91
CA SER A 55 -21.31 8.75 25.16
C SER A 55 -21.57 7.83 26.35
N TYR A 56 -20.59 7.73 27.24
CA TYR A 56 -20.67 6.91 28.44
C TYR A 56 -20.01 7.64 29.62
N ASN A 57 -20.74 7.74 30.74
CA ASN A 57 -20.41 8.58 31.88
C ASN A 57 -20.16 10.04 31.46
N GLN A 58 -21.09 10.63 30.70
CA GLN A 58 -21.08 12.02 30.23
C GLN A 58 -19.87 12.41 29.38
N LYS A 59 -19.18 11.44 28.79
CA LYS A 59 -17.99 11.64 27.97
C LYS A 59 -18.15 10.94 26.64
N ALA A 60 -17.87 11.63 25.55
CA ALA A 60 -17.85 11.04 24.23
C ALA A 60 -16.69 10.02 24.12
N ARG A 61 -16.96 8.86 23.52
CA ARG A 61 -16.01 7.74 23.45
C ARG A 61 -15.65 7.34 22.02
N TYR A 62 -16.62 7.37 21.11
CA TYR A 62 -16.44 7.11 19.68
C TYR A 62 -17.67 7.58 18.88
N VAL A 63 -17.62 7.49 17.56
CA VAL A 63 -18.76 7.82 16.68
C VAL A 63 -19.18 6.59 15.89
N THR A 64 -20.49 6.44 15.70
CA THR A 64 -21.09 5.40 14.86
C THR A 64 -22.00 6.04 13.82
N LEU A 65 -21.91 5.60 12.56
CA LEU A 65 -22.95 5.84 11.56
C LEU A 65 -23.89 4.65 11.58
N TYR A 66 -25.15 4.88 11.95
CA TYR A 66 -26.14 3.84 12.21
C TYR A 66 -27.29 3.90 11.21
N ASN A 67 -27.73 2.74 10.72
CA ASN A 67 -28.91 2.63 9.86
C ASN A 67 -30.11 2.21 10.72
N THR A 68 -31.12 3.07 10.87
CA THR A 68 -32.29 2.78 11.72
C THR A 68 -33.28 1.82 11.05
N VAL A 69 -33.25 1.69 9.72
CA VAL A 69 -34.09 0.75 8.96
C VAL A 69 -33.50 -0.66 8.99
N GLU A 70 -32.18 -0.78 8.80
CA GLU A 70 -31.48 -2.06 8.85
C GLU A 70 -31.06 -2.46 10.28
N ARG A 71 -31.13 -1.51 11.21
CA ARG A 71 -30.85 -1.63 12.64
C ARG A 71 -29.46 -2.18 12.95
N ILE A 72 -28.49 -1.69 12.18
CA ILE A 72 -27.07 -2.03 12.33
C ILE A 72 -26.20 -0.78 12.13
N PRO A 73 -25.02 -0.72 12.77
CA PRO A 73 -24.01 0.25 12.39
C PRO A 73 -23.46 -0.05 11.00
N VAL A 74 -23.40 0.98 10.16
CA VAL A 74 -22.69 0.96 8.88
C VAL A 74 -21.19 1.01 9.11
N TYR A 75 -20.75 1.88 10.04
CA TYR A 75 -19.39 1.89 10.57
C TYR A 75 -19.33 2.52 11.96
N SER A 76 -18.29 2.17 12.72
CA SER A 76 -17.84 2.87 13.93
C SER A 76 -16.42 3.40 13.73
N ALA A 77 -16.19 4.67 14.10
CA ALA A 77 -14.88 5.32 14.06
C ALA A 77 -14.42 5.75 15.46
N TYR A 78 -13.18 5.44 15.79
CA TYR A 78 -12.64 5.59 17.14
C TYR A 78 -11.12 5.82 17.11
N VAL A 79 -10.57 6.34 18.20
CA VAL A 79 -9.12 6.46 18.39
C VAL A 79 -8.62 5.22 19.13
N PHE A 80 -7.58 4.60 18.59
CA PHE A 80 -6.91 3.47 19.21
C PHE A 80 -6.24 3.88 20.52
N LYS A 81 -6.41 3.09 21.57
CA LYS A 81 -5.72 3.26 22.84
C LYS A 81 -4.77 2.09 23.04
N ARG A 82 -3.52 2.39 23.41
CA ARG A 82 -2.54 1.35 23.70
C ARG A 82 -3.08 0.43 24.78
N SER A 83 -3.10 -0.87 24.51
CA SER A 83 -3.79 -1.85 25.36
C SER A 83 -3.12 -3.22 25.27
N GLU A 84 -3.07 -3.93 26.40
CA GLU A 84 -2.61 -5.32 26.48
C GLU A 84 -3.66 -6.31 25.93
N GLY A 85 -4.87 -5.84 25.61
CA GLY A 85 -5.96 -6.67 25.08
C GLY A 85 -6.80 -7.35 26.16
N GLU A 86 -6.74 -6.86 27.40
CA GLU A 86 -7.56 -7.34 28.51
C GLU A 86 -9.04 -7.06 28.27
N ARG A 87 -9.88 -8.03 28.61
CA ARG A 87 -11.33 -7.94 28.46
C ARG A 87 -12.02 -7.64 29.77
N CYS A 88 -13.11 -6.89 29.71
CA CYS A 88 -13.95 -6.64 30.87
C CYS A 88 -14.85 -7.87 31.15
N ILE A 89 -15.14 -8.10 32.43
CA ILE A 89 -16.06 -9.14 32.89
C ILE A 89 -17.34 -8.43 33.38
N ASP A 90 -18.50 -9.04 33.12
CA ASP A 90 -19.80 -8.60 33.64
C ASP A 90 -20.26 -7.17 33.25
N ILE A 91 -19.90 -6.70 32.05
CA ILE A 91 -20.46 -5.44 31.52
C ILE A 91 -21.88 -5.68 30.98
N PRO A 92 -22.89 -4.93 31.46
CA PRO A 92 -24.24 -5.04 30.92
C PRO A 92 -24.31 -4.48 29.50
N TRP A 93 -25.14 -5.11 28.65
CA TRP A 93 -25.44 -4.57 27.34
C TRP A 93 -26.26 -3.29 27.45
N MET A 94 -25.91 -2.31 26.63
CA MET A 94 -26.49 -0.98 26.63
C MET A 94 -27.28 -0.70 25.35
N TYR A 95 -28.19 0.27 25.46
CA TYR A 95 -28.99 0.80 24.37
C TYR A 95 -28.85 2.32 24.31
N GLU A 96 -29.19 2.88 23.14
CA GLU A 96 -29.19 4.33 22.92
C GLU A 96 -30.61 4.89 23.14
N PRO A 97 -30.91 5.51 24.29
CA PRO A 97 -32.26 6.04 24.58
C PRO A 97 -32.74 7.08 23.57
N GLN A 98 -31.81 7.84 22.98
CA GLN A 98 -32.04 8.88 21.99
C GLN A 98 -32.55 8.38 20.63
N LEU A 99 -32.47 7.08 20.35
CA LEU A 99 -33.05 6.48 19.13
C LEU A 99 -34.51 6.03 19.30
N SER A 100 -35.08 6.20 20.48
CA SER A 100 -36.03 5.22 21.01
C SER A 100 -37.10 5.82 21.90
N THR A 101 -36.72 6.85 22.63
CA THR A 101 -37.60 7.68 23.44
C THR A 101 -37.27 9.13 23.12
N TYR A 102 -38.23 10.04 23.25
CA TYR A 102 -37.95 11.48 23.30
C TYR A 102 -37.18 11.86 24.60
N SER A 103 -36.51 10.90 25.25
CA SER A 103 -35.72 11.17 26.46
C SER A 103 -34.45 11.91 26.07
N ASP A 104 -34.14 12.94 26.85
CA ASP A 104 -33.08 13.92 26.61
C ASP A 104 -31.67 13.41 27.02
N THR A 105 -31.51 12.13 27.37
CA THR A 105 -30.21 11.63 27.84
C THR A 105 -29.33 11.20 26.67
N ALA A 106 -28.18 11.87 26.58
CA ALA A 106 -27.12 11.64 25.61
C ALA A 106 -26.37 10.31 25.77
N ASP A 107 -26.34 9.80 27.00
CA ASP A 107 -25.52 8.67 27.39
C ASP A 107 -26.25 7.35 27.16
N MET A 108 -25.49 6.34 26.72
CA MET A 108 -25.96 4.97 26.62
C MET A 108 -26.32 4.42 28.00
N GLN A 109 -27.35 3.57 28.06
CA GLN A 109 -27.90 3.04 29.31
C GLN A 109 -28.05 1.52 29.27
N PRO A 110 -27.91 0.81 30.41
CA PRO A 110 -28.17 -0.62 30.46
C PRO A 110 -29.64 -0.93 30.16
N PHE A 111 -29.92 -2.05 29.51
CA PHE A 111 -31.29 -2.49 29.29
C PHE A 111 -32.01 -2.75 30.64
N PRO A 112 -33.24 -2.23 30.82
CA PRO A 112 -34.02 -2.46 32.03
C PRO A 112 -34.41 -3.94 32.19
N GLN A 113 -34.42 -4.42 33.44
CA GLN A 113 -34.63 -5.83 33.80
C GLN A 113 -36.09 -6.28 33.60
N ASP A 114 -37.05 -5.36 33.82
CA ASP A 114 -38.49 -5.56 33.61
C ASP A 114 -38.90 -5.03 32.24
N TYR A 115 -38.43 -5.71 31.19
CA TYR A 115 -38.57 -5.31 29.79
C TYR A 115 -40.05 -5.29 29.35
N ILE A 116 -40.67 -4.11 29.36
CA ILE A 116 -41.97 -3.86 28.71
C ILE A 116 -41.66 -3.30 27.31
N HIS A 117 -42.11 -3.99 26.26
CA HIS A 117 -42.03 -3.53 24.87
C HIS A 117 -42.47 -2.06 24.76
N MET A 118 -41.53 -1.11 24.62
CA MET A 118 -41.85 0.28 24.28
C MET A 118 -41.47 0.56 22.82
N ASN A 119 -41.89 1.73 22.28
CA ASN A 119 -41.66 2.23 20.90
C ASN A 119 -40.20 2.25 20.40
N PHE A 120 -39.23 1.77 21.18
CA PHE A 120 -37.82 1.71 20.82
C PHE A 120 -37.43 0.53 19.93
N ASP A 121 -38.26 -0.53 19.90
CA ASP A 121 -38.07 -1.67 19.00
C ASP A 121 -38.04 -1.25 17.51
N ASP A 122 -38.62 -0.09 17.18
CA ASP A 122 -38.74 0.27 15.77
C ASP A 122 -37.43 0.75 15.14
N MET A 123 -36.49 1.30 15.92
CA MET A 123 -35.32 2.01 15.37
C MET A 123 -33.95 1.43 15.74
N GLN A 124 -33.85 0.54 16.73
CA GLN A 124 -32.60 -0.15 17.06
C GLN A 124 -32.77 -1.65 17.29
N ALA A 125 -31.66 -2.37 17.29
CA ALA A 125 -31.63 -3.79 17.64
C ALA A 125 -31.77 -3.96 19.16
N THR A 126 -32.41 -5.05 19.57
CA THR A 126 -32.59 -5.37 21.00
C THR A 126 -31.99 -6.72 21.35
N LEU A 127 -31.89 -7.04 22.64
CA LEU A 127 -31.33 -8.32 23.08
C LEU A 127 -32.14 -9.51 22.55
N ASP A 128 -33.46 -9.36 22.48
CA ASP A 128 -34.36 -10.39 21.96
C ASP A 128 -34.12 -10.70 20.48
N ASP A 129 -33.72 -9.71 19.68
CA ASP A 129 -33.38 -9.92 18.28
C ASP A 129 -32.26 -10.95 18.10
N TYR A 130 -31.34 -11.05 19.08
CA TYR A 130 -30.23 -11.99 19.06
C TYR A 130 -30.50 -13.29 19.84
N ASN A 131 -31.42 -13.28 20.81
CA ASN A 131 -31.70 -14.44 21.67
C ASN A 131 -32.12 -15.70 20.88
N ASN A 132 -32.87 -15.52 19.79
CA ASN A 132 -33.34 -16.64 18.95
C ASN A 132 -32.50 -16.87 17.69
N ALA A 133 -31.42 -16.11 17.51
CA ALA A 133 -30.61 -16.13 16.30
C ALA A 133 -29.39 -17.05 16.45
N ILE A 134 -29.59 -18.35 16.70
CA ILE A 134 -28.55 -19.34 17.06
C ILE A 134 -27.36 -19.37 16.08
N MET A 135 -27.58 -19.04 14.80
CA MET A 135 -26.53 -19.02 13.78
C MET A 135 -25.62 -17.78 13.84
N TYR A 136 -25.98 -16.77 14.64
CA TYR A 136 -25.31 -15.49 14.69
C TYR A 136 -24.84 -15.15 16.12
N GLU A 137 -23.67 -14.55 16.20
CA GLU A 137 -23.13 -13.90 17.39
C GLU A 137 -23.05 -12.39 17.19
N ARG A 138 -22.79 -11.67 18.29
CA ARG A 138 -22.67 -10.21 18.31
C ARG A 138 -21.23 -9.82 17.98
N GLY A 139 -21.01 -9.24 16.79
CA GLY A 139 -19.70 -8.73 16.36
C GLY A 139 -19.60 -7.22 16.56
N ALA A 140 -18.74 -6.75 17.46
CA ALA A 140 -18.52 -5.33 17.70
C ALA A 140 -17.64 -4.69 16.60
N LEU A 141 -17.97 -3.46 16.18
CA LEU A 141 -17.14 -2.71 15.21
C LEU A 141 -16.02 -1.91 15.89
N ASN A 142 -16.30 -1.32 17.06
CA ASN A 142 -15.28 -0.85 18.00
C ASN A 142 -15.07 -1.90 19.09
N PRO A 143 -13.99 -2.70 19.05
CA PRO A 143 -13.78 -3.79 20.00
C PRO A 143 -13.08 -3.32 21.28
N GLU A 144 -13.44 -3.92 22.42
CA GLU A 144 -12.87 -3.59 23.73
C GLU A 144 -11.34 -3.75 23.78
N VAL A 145 -10.76 -4.66 22.98
CA VAL A 145 -9.32 -4.93 22.97
C VAL A 145 -8.50 -3.77 22.38
N HIS A 146 -9.14 -2.82 21.69
CA HIS A 146 -8.51 -1.59 21.21
C HIS A 146 -8.66 -0.41 22.20
N GLN A 147 -9.31 -0.65 23.35
CA GLN A 147 -9.55 0.34 24.39
C GLN A 147 -8.70 0.01 25.64
N HIS A 148 -8.42 1.05 26.44
CA HIS A 148 -7.55 0.94 27.62
C HIS A 148 -8.36 1.01 28.92
N ASP A 149 -8.99 2.16 29.19
CA ASP A 149 -9.67 2.39 30.47
C ASP A 149 -11.00 1.63 30.54
N HIS A 150 -11.41 1.26 31.76
CA HIS A 150 -12.63 0.49 32.02
C HIS A 150 -13.88 1.10 31.37
N ASP A 151 -14.04 2.43 31.47
CA ASP A 151 -15.18 3.14 30.87
C ASP A 151 -15.17 3.10 29.34
N ASP A 152 -13.99 3.16 28.71
CA ASP A 152 -13.88 3.10 27.25
C ASP A 152 -14.21 1.70 26.74
N LYS A 153 -13.77 0.67 27.48
CA LYS A 153 -14.14 -0.72 27.21
C LYS A 153 -15.64 -0.92 27.40
N SER A 154 -16.21 -0.42 28.49
CA SER A 154 -17.64 -0.51 28.80
C SER A 154 -18.51 0.12 27.71
N ALA A 155 -18.08 1.27 27.17
CA ALA A 155 -18.79 1.96 26.09
C ALA A 155 -18.87 1.15 24.77
N THR A 156 -18.06 0.11 24.59
CA THR A 156 -18.14 -0.77 23.41
C THR A 156 -19.34 -1.72 23.43
N TYR A 157 -19.95 -1.93 24.61
CA TYR A 157 -21.06 -2.87 24.86
C TYR A 157 -22.44 -2.26 24.61
N THR A 158 -22.62 -1.54 23.49
CA THR A 158 -23.92 -1.04 23.02
C THR A 158 -24.34 -1.79 21.76
N LEU A 159 -25.63 -2.11 21.62
CA LEU A 159 -26.12 -2.81 20.41
C LEU A 159 -26.01 -1.96 19.15
N THR A 160 -25.88 -0.64 19.28
CA THR A 160 -25.62 0.24 18.14
C THR A 160 -24.19 0.15 17.62
N ASN A 161 -23.27 -0.52 18.31
CA ASN A 161 -21.91 -0.80 17.87
C ASN A 161 -21.73 -2.24 17.37
N VAL A 162 -22.81 -3.02 17.27
CA VAL A 162 -22.77 -4.46 17.02
C VAL A 162 -23.51 -4.83 15.74
N VAL A 163 -22.97 -5.81 15.01
CA VAL A 163 -23.62 -6.46 13.87
C VAL A 163 -23.79 -7.97 14.08
N PRO A 164 -24.78 -8.61 13.44
CA PRO A 164 -24.86 -10.07 13.42
C PRO A 164 -23.74 -10.69 12.58
N VAL A 165 -22.92 -11.54 13.20
CA VAL A 165 -21.86 -12.28 12.50
C VAL A 165 -22.04 -13.77 12.68
N VAL A 166 -21.61 -14.58 11.72
CA VAL A 166 -21.80 -16.03 11.77
C VAL A 166 -21.11 -16.59 13.01
N SER A 167 -21.79 -17.46 13.76
CA SER A 167 -21.25 -18.05 14.99
C SER A 167 -19.86 -18.64 14.79
N GLY A 168 -18.91 -18.23 15.62
CA GLY A 168 -17.50 -18.61 15.53
C GLY A 168 -16.64 -17.69 14.67
N PHE A 169 -17.21 -16.83 13.82
CA PHE A 169 -16.43 -15.89 13.00
C PHE A 169 -15.57 -14.95 13.83
N VAL A 170 -16.10 -14.38 14.93
CA VAL A 170 -15.36 -13.47 15.79
C VAL A 170 -14.22 -14.20 16.46
N SER A 171 -14.49 -15.38 17.01
CA SER A 171 -13.50 -16.13 17.78
C SER A 171 -12.38 -16.73 16.93
N THR A 172 -12.63 -17.07 15.65
CA THR A 172 -11.62 -17.74 14.80
C THR A 172 -10.99 -16.84 13.73
N VAL A 173 -11.77 -15.95 13.11
CA VAL A 173 -11.34 -15.13 11.98
C VAL A 173 -11.04 -13.70 12.43
N TRP A 174 -12.04 -13.00 12.98
CA TRP A 174 -11.93 -11.56 13.25
C TRP A 174 -10.98 -11.25 14.41
N ARG A 175 -10.94 -12.08 15.45
CA ARG A 175 -10.00 -11.91 16.58
C ARG A 175 -8.54 -11.84 16.13
N LYS A 176 -8.15 -12.62 15.11
CA LYS A 176 -6.79 -12.58 14.56
C LYS A 176 -6.46 -11.21 13.98
N GLN A 177 -7.43 -10.58 13.33
CA GLN A 177 -7.30 -9.24 12.77
C GLN A 177 -7.20 -8.19 13.88
N GLU A 178 -8.08 -8.23 14.89
CA GLU A 178 -8.05 -7.30 16.03
C GLU A 178 -6.70 -7.37 16.77
N ASP A 179 -6.21 -8.57 17.07
CA ASP A 179 -4.93 -8.76 17.75
C ASP A 179 -3.74 -8.32 16.91
N ALA A 180 -3.75 -8.58 15.59
CA ALA A 180 -2.69 -8.15 14.69
C ALA A 180 -2.62 -6.63 14.61
N LEU A 181 -3.78 -5.96 14.42
CA LEU A 181 -3.87 -4.50 14.38
C LEU A 181 -3.42 -3.88 15.70
N ARG A 182 -3.88 -4.41 16.84
CA ARG A 182 -3.49 -3.94 18.17
C ARG A 182 -1.97 -4.02 18.39
N LYS A 183 -1.36 -5.18 18.12
CA LYS A 183 0.10 -5.37 18.27
C LYS A 183 0.87 -4.39 17.38
N ARG A 184 0.45 -4.26 16.12
CA ARG A 184 1.07 -3.36 15.16
C ARG A 184 1.02 -1.90 15.63
N LEU A 185 -0.14 -1.41 16.04
CA LEU A 185 -0.28 -0.04 16.50
C LEU A 185 0.41 0.22 17.85
N ASN A 186 0.38 -0.74 18.78
CA ASN A 186 1.12 -0.62 20.04
C ASN A 186 2.63 -0.46 19.82
N ASN A 187 3.19 -1.26 18.91
CA ASN A 187 4.63 -1.29 18.70
C ASN A 187 5.14 -0.10 17.88
N TYR A 188 4.33 0.38 16.93
CA TYR A 188 4.83 1.19 15.84
C TYR A 188 4.14 2.54 15.67
N CYS A 189 2.93 2.73 16.18
CA CYS A 189 2.28 4.04 16.15
C CYS A 189 2.76 4.90 17.33
N LEU A 190 3.38 6.04 17.06
CA LEU A 190 3.89 6.97 18.07
C LEU A 190 2.85 8.02 18.45
N GLY A 191 2.04 8.46 17.48
CA GLY A 191 0.96 9.43 17.67
C GLY A 191 -0.43 8.80 17.84
N LYS A 192 -1.46 9.57 17.47
CA LYS A 192 -2.86 9.10 17.48
C LYS A 192 -3.13 8.23 16.25
N ALA A 193 -3.62 7.01 16.47
CA ALA A 193 -4.18 6.18 15.43
C ALA A 193 -5.71 6.27 15.39
N TYR A 194 -6.25 6.59 14.23
CA TYR A 194 -7.69 6.64 13.96
C TYR A 194 -8.10 5.35 13.25
N ILE A 195 -9.15 4.69 13.73
CA ILE A 195 -9.66 3.45 13.16
C ILE A 195 -11.11 3.65 12.73
N VAL A 196 -11.46 3.11 11.56
CA VAL A 196 -12.83 3.02 11.07
C VAL A 196 -13.10 1.56 10.73
N THR A 197 -14.06 0.96 11.41
CA THR A 197 -14.50 -0.42 11.17
C THR A 197 -15.95 -0.39 10.70
N GLY A 198 -16.26 -1.04 9.59
CA GLY A 198 -17.58 -1.03 9.00
C GLY A 198 -17.97 -2.34 8.33
N VAL A 199 -19.16 -2.33 7.73
CA VAL A 199 -19.75 -3.53 7.13
C VAL A 199 -20.33 -3.28 5.74
N THR A 200 -20.63 -4.37 5.03
CA THR A 200 -21.39 -4.37 3.77
C THR A 200 -22.67 -5.18 3.97
N THR A 201 -23.82 -4.75 3.45
CA THR A 201 -25.10 -5.48 3.68
C THR A 201 -25.40 -6.50 2.57
N SER A 202 -25.94 -7.68 2.95
CA SER A 202 -26.17 -8.82 2.03
C SER A 202 -27.59 -8.94 1.47
N GLY A 203 -28.52 -8.10 1.92
CA GLY A 203 -29.96 -8.36 1.81
C GLY A 203 -30.51 -9.50 2.69
N LYS A 204 -29.66 -10.14 3.51
CA LYS A 204 -30.03 -11.13 4.53
C LYS A 204 -30.45 -10.43 5.82
N TYR A 205 -31.38 -11.03 6.57
CA TYR A 205 -31.88 -10.49 7.83
C TYR A 205 -32.02 -11.60 8.87
N ILE A 206 -31.80 -11.25 10.14
CA ILE A 206 -32.41 -11.97 11.26
C ILE A 206 -33.90 -11.63 11.23
N ASN A 207 -34.72 -12.68 11.25
CA ASN A 207 -36.16 -12.54 11.25
C ASN A 207 -36.69 -12.72 12.66
N TRP A 208 -37.58 -11.81 13.06
CA TRP A 208 -38.35 -11.92 14.30
C TRP A 208 -39.84 -12.01 13.96
N ARG A 209 -40.53 -13.08 14.38
CA ARG A 209 -41.96 -13.32 14.08
C ARG A 209 -42.32 -13.11 12.58
N ASN A 210 -41.49 -13.64 11.67
CA ASN A 210 -41.60 -13.50 10.21
C ASN A 210 -41.39 -12.07 9.65
N MET A 211 -40.88 -11.13 10.44
CA MET A 211 -40.49 -9.79 9.98
C MET A 211 -38.97 -9.65 9.91
N LYS A 212 -38.47 -8.99 8.87
CA LYS A 212 -37.04 -8.64 8.74
C LYS A 212 -36.68 -7.64 9.82
N ARG A 213 -35.84 -8.04 10.78
CA ARG A 213 -35.58 -7.26 11.99
C ARG A 213 -34.23 -6.58 11.97
N VAL A 214 -33.15 -7.35 11.81
CA VAL A 214 -31.76 -6.85 11.83
C VAL A 214 -31.04 -7.35 10.58
N ALA A 215 -30.40 -6.45 9.83
CA ALA A 215 -29.66 -6.84 8.63
C ALA A 215 -28.38 -7.62 8.98
N VAL A 216 -28.06 -8.62 8.16
CA VAL A 216 -26.86 -9.43 8.31
C VAL A 216 -25.83 -9.00 7.26
N PRO A 217 -24.65 -8.52 7.66
CA PRO A 217 -23.61 -8.10 6.74
C PRO A 217 -22.97 -9.27 5.99
N SER A 218 -22.53 -9.00 4.76
CA SER A 218 -21.76 -9.95 3.94
C SER A 218 -20.29 -9.91 4.30
N TYR A 219 -19.74 -8.72 4.51
CA TYR A 219 -18.33 -8.50 4.82
C TYR A 219 -18.19 -7.52 5.97
N LEU A 220 -17.16 -7.74 6.78
CA LEU A 220 -16.64 -6.78 7.74
C LEU A 220 -15.32 -6.23 7.22
N TRP A 221 -15.06 -4.96 7.47
CA TRP A 221 -13.82 -4.29 7.09
C TRP A 221 -13.34 -3.35 8.19
N SER A 222 -12.03 -3.18 8.31
CA SER A 222 -11.41 -2.26 9.27
C SER A 222 -10.22 -1.57 8.62
N ALA A 223 -10.17 -0.25 8.73
CA ALA A 223 -9.11 0.60 8.20
C ALA A 223 -8.56 1.48 9.31
N TYR A 224 -7.24 1.66 9.35
CA TYR A 224 -6.61 2.55 10.33
C TYR A 224 -5.69 3.56 9.64
N CYS A 225 -5.44 4.67 10.34
CA CYS A 225 -4.47 5.69 9.95
C CYS A 225 -3.69 6.19 11.17
N CYS A 226 -2.37 6.11 11.12
CA CYS A 226 -1.41 6.65 12.07
C CYS A 226 -0.33 7.43 11.30
N MET A 227 -0.37 8.76 11.37
CA MET A 227 0.56 9.62 10.63
C MET A 227 1.94 9.73 11.28
N ASP A 228 1.99 9.60 12.59
CA ASP A 228 3.22 9.68 13.38
C ASP A 228 3.56 8.28 13.90
N TYR A 229 4.46 7.61 13.20
CA TYR A 229 4.81 6.22 13.44
C TYR A 229 6.33 6.05 13.37
N ASP A 230 6.82 5.01 14.03
CA ASP A 230 8.24 4.69 14.06
C ASP A 230 8.72 4.35 12.64
N HIS A 231 9.76 5.04 12.18
CA HIS A 231 10.35 4.77 10.87
C HIS A 231 11.39 3.64 10.90
N SER A 232 11.74 3.14 12.08
CA SER A 232 12.65 2.00 12.31
C SER A 232 11.96 0.63 12.27
N ILE A 233 10.67 0.60 11.94
CA ILE A 233 9.85 -0.62 11.94
C ILE A 233 10.32 -1.66 10.92
N PRO A 234 10.18 -2.97 11.25
CA PRO A 234 10.52 -4.05 10.34
C PRO A 234 9.81 -3.90 8.99
N TYR A 235 10.51 -4.26 7.92
CA TYR A 235 10.02 -4.06 6.56
C TYR A 235 8.63 -4.70 6.32
N SER A 236 8.40 -5.89 6.90
CA SER A 236 7.12 -6.62 6.82
C SER A 236 5.91 -5.85 7.37
N GLU A 237 6.13 -4.79 8.15
CA GLU A 237 5.08 -3.96 8.76
C GLU A 237 5.05 -2.55 8.14
N ARG A 238 6.19 -2.09 7.57
CA ARG A 238 6.38 -0.71 7.11
C ARG A 238 5.42 -0.28 6.00
N TYR A 239 5.09 -1.18 5.07
CA TYR A 239 4.18 -0.87 3.96
C TYR A 239 2.72 -0.66 4.39
N MET A 240 2.39 -0.99 5.65
CA MET A 240 1.07 -0.81 6.22
C MET A 240 0.90 0.54 6.95
N PHE A 241 1.95 1.37 6.97
CA PHE A 241 1.90 2.73 7.50
C PHE A 241 2.02 3.77 6.36
N PRO A 242 1.40 4.95 6.48
CA PRO A 242 0.65 5.44 7.65
C PRO A 242 -0.80 4.91 7.71
N ALA A 243 -1.32 4.25 6.68
CA ALA A 243 -2.70 3.76 6.68
C ALA A 243 -2.86 2.45 5.91
N PHE A 244 -3.66 1.54 6.44
CA PHE A 244 -3.89 0.21 5.85
C PHE A 244 -5.23 -0.37 6.28
N ALA A 245 -5.67 -1.43 5.60
CA ALA A 245 -7.01 -1.97 5.74
C ALA A 245 -7.05 -3.50 5.72
N HIS A 246 -8.14 -4.02 6.27
CA HIS A 246 -8.44 -5.44 6.33
C HIS A 246 -9.92 -5.63 6.00
N TYR A 247 -10.28 -6.74 5.38
CA TYR A 247 -11.68 -7.17 5.30
C TYR A 247 -11.79 -8.69 5.34
N ALA A 248 -12.96 -9.19 5.74
CA ALA A 248 -13.26 -10.62 5.76
C ALA A 248 -14.72 -10.85 5.38
N LEU A 249 -14.99 -11.99 4.74
CA LEU A 249 -16.36 -12.45 4.51
C LEU A 249 -16.93 -12.93 5.85
N ASN A 250 -18.18 -12.57 6.16
CA ASN A 250 -18.90 -12.99 7.35
C ASN A 250 -19.24 -14.49 7.27
N SER A 251 -18.21 -15.33 7.46
CA SER A 251 -18.24 -16.78 7.34
C SER A 251 -17.13 -17.39 8.20
N LYS A 252 -17.44 -18.49 8.88
CA LYS A 252 -16.50 -19.21 9.76
C LYS A 252 -15.25 -19.75 9.03
N SER A 253 -15.36 -20.00 7.72
CA SER A 253 -14.25 -20.46 6.87
C SER A 253 -13.52 -19.34 6.13
N SER A 254 -13.87 -18.08 6.39
CA SER A 254 -13.18 -16.94 5.76
C SER A 254 -11.79 -16.75 6.36
N GLU A 255 -10.92 -16.15 5.56
CA GLU A 255 -9.67 -15.57 6.03
C GLU A 255 -9.77 -14.04 6.05
N VAL A 256 -8.88 -13.42 6.82
CA VAL A 256 -8.73 -11.96 6.85
C VAL A 256 -7.85 -11.57 5.68
N VAL A 257 -8.35 -10.69 4.82
CA VAL A 257 -7.62 -10.17 3.68
C VAL A 257 -7.04 -8.81 4.02
N GLU A 258 -5.72 -8.70 3.95
CA GLU A 258 -4.94 -7.48 4.16
C GLU A 258 -4.78 -6.71 2.84
N VAL A 259 -5.14 -5.43 2.82
CA VAL A 259 -5.13 -4.60 1.61
C VAL A 259 -4.81 -3.13 1.90
N SER A 260 -4.35 -2.41 0.88
CA SER A 260 -4.23 -0.96 0.95
C SER A 260 -5.61 -0.27 1.07
N ILE A 261 -5.63 0.96 1.58
CA ILE A 261 -6.87 1.79 1.65
C ILE A 261 -7.53 1.94 0.28
N GLN A 262 -6.74 2.07 -0.78
CA GLN A 262 -7.24 2.22 -2.15
C GLN A 262 -7.93 0.93 -2.65
N GLN A 263 -7.32 -0.23 -2.40
CA GLN A 263 -7.92 -1.52 -2.73
C GLN A 263 -9.20 -1.78 -1.94
N LEU A 264 -9.22 -1.45 -0.63
CA LEU A 264 -10.45 -1.53 0.16
C LEU A 264 -11.55 -0.63 -0.44
N LYS A 265 -11.21 0.60 -0.82
CA LYS A 265 -12.16 1.54 -1.46
C LYS A 265 -12.75 0.96 -2.75
N GLU A 266 -11.92 0.36 -3.61
CA GLU A 266 -12.38 -0.27 -4.85
C GLU A 266 -13.27 -1.49 -4.58
N PHE A 267 -12.89 -2.31 -3.59
CA PHE A 267 -13.69 -3.45 -3.13
C PHE A 267 -15.07 -3.01 -2.64
N LEU A 268 -15.13 -2.00 -1.76
CA LEU A 268 -16.38 -1.50 -1.20
C LEU A 268 -17.27 -0.86 -2.28
N LYS A 269 -16.69 -0.08 -3.21
CA LYS A 269 -17.43 0.46 -4.37
C LYS A 269 -18.10 -0.63 -5.20
N LYS A 270 -17.39 -1.73 -5.47
CA LYS A 270 -17.93 -2.86 -6.23
C LYS A 270 -19.05 -3.61 -5.50
N LYS A 271 -19.03 -3.63 -4.16
CA LYS A 271 -19.92 -4.46 -3.34
C LYS A 271 -21.11 -3.72 -2.73
N MET A 272 -20.98 -2.43 -2.42
CA MET A 272 -21.98 -1.67 -1.67
C MET A 272 -22.80 -0.68 -2.52
N PHE A 273 -22.60 -0.61 -3.85
CA PHE A 273 -23.23 0.40 -4.73
C PHE A 273 -23.09 1.84 -4.19
N VAL A 274 -21.94 2.16 -3.59
CA VAL A 274 -21.67 3.46 -2.98
C VAL A 274 -21.28 4.47 -4.05
N ASP A 275 -21.59 5.75 -3.84
CA ASP A 275 -21.26 6.84 -4.75
C ASP A 275 -19.77 6.83 -5.15
N SER A 276 -19.53 7.26 -6.40
CA SER A 276 -18.24 7.55 -7.01
C SER A 276 -17.27 8.35 -6.10
N ASN A 277 -17.79 9.13 -5.15
CA ASN A 277 -17.05 9.95 -4.19
C ASN A 277 -16.69 9.27 -2.85
N PHE A 278 -16.87 7.95 -2.69
CA PHE A 278 -16.54 7.24 -1.45
C PHE A 278 -15.07 7.46 -0.99
N GLN A 279 -14.88 7.92 0.24
CA GLN A 279 -13.56 8.14 0.85
C GLN A 279 -13.58 7.79 2.34
N ILE A 280 -12.66 6.93 2.77
CA ILE A 280 -12.53 6.51 4.18
C ILE A 280 -11.80 7.58 5.00
N PHE A 281 -10.73 8.17 4.45
CA PHE A 281 -9.99 9.28 5.04
C PHE A 281 -9.92 10.44 4.04
N ALA A 282 -10.89 11.37 4.10
CA ALA A 282 -11.08 12.40 3.07
C ALA A 282 -9.92 13.44 2.96
N ALA A 283 -9.08 13.56 3.99
CA ALA A 283 -8.02 14.57 4.05
C ALA A 283 -6.72 14.19 3.31
N PHE A 284 -6.59 12.97 2.78
CA PHE A 284 -5.36 12.51 2.14
C PHE A 284 -5.04 13.24 0.82
N LEU A 285 -5.99 14.01 0.27
CA LEU A 285 -5.87 14.72 -1.00
C LEU A 285 -5.76 16.26 -0.87
N ALA A 286 -5.88 16.83 0.34
CA ALA A 286 -6.07 18.27 0.50
C ALA A 286 -4.77 19.13 0.40
N PHE A 287 -3.57 18.53 0.39
CA PHE A 287 -2.31 19.29 0.37
C PHE A 287 -1.61 19.39 -1.00
N VAL A 288 -2.19 18.84 -2.07
CA VAL A 288 -1.57 18.89 -3.43
C VAL A 288 -2.41 19.69 -4.44
N SER A 289 -3.61 20.17 -4.08
CA SER A 289 -4.60 20.59 -5.08
C SER A 289 -4.66 22.10 -5.42
N LEU A 290 -3.71 22.94 -5.03
CA LEU A 290 -3.82 24.41 -5.24
C LEU A 290 -2.78 25.08 -6.15
N VAL A 291 -1.88 24.34 -6.81
CA VAL A 291 -0.94 24.97 -7.79
C VAL A 291 -1.01 24.39 -9.20
N SER A 292 -1.80 23.34 -9.47
CA SER A 292 -1.83 22.69 -10.79
C SER A 292 -3.18 22.77 -11.48
N CYS A 293 -3.91 23.88 -11.32
CA CYS A 293 -5.13 24.15 -12.09
C CYS A 293 -4.86 25.15 -13.22
N ALA A 294 -3.92 24.79 -14.08
CA ALA A 294 -3.85 25.24 -15.47
C ALA A 294 -2.90 24.26 -16.17
N LEU A 295 -3.38 23.63 -17.25
CA LEU A 295 -2.66 22.63 -18.08
C LEU A 295 -2.75 21.17 -17.58
N LEU A 296 -3.94 20.58 -17.69
CA LEU A 296 -4.05 19.14 -17.95
C LEU A 296 -4.99 18.93 -19.14
N GLN A 297 -4.41 18.95 -20.34
CA GLN A 297 -4.91 18.04 -21.36
C GLN A 297 -4.52 16.63 -20.91
N GLY A 298 -5.50 15.73 -20.91
CA GLY A 298 -5.34 14.38 -20.38
C GLY A 298 -4.21 13.63 -21.08
N VAL A 299 -3.35 12.99 -20.29
CA VAL A 299 -2.40 12.00 -20.78
C VAL A 299 -2.49 10.77 -19.89
N GLN A 300 -3.14 9.72 -20.40
CA GLN A 300 -2.93 8.34 -19.96
C GLN A 300 -1.92 7.70 -20.92
N ALA A 301 -0.81 7.18 -20.41
CA ALA A 301 -0.04 6.04 -20.97
C ALA A 301 1.03 5.57 -19.95
N ARG A 302 1.30 4.29 -19.61
CA ARG A 302 1.32 2.95 -20.30
C ARG A 302 2.75 2.58 -20.77
N VAL A 303 3.01 1.28 -21.03
CA VAL A 303 4.14 0.81 -21.86
C VAL A 303 4.40 1.84 -22.95
N VAL A 304 5.58 2.43 -22.95
CA VAL A 304 5.83 3.66 -23.70
C VAL A 304 6.25 3.30 -25.12
N GLU A 305 5.73 4.00 -26.12
CA GLU A 305 6.24 3.82 -27.50
C GLU A 305 7.70 4.27 -27.60
N GLU A 306 8.08 5.30 -26.83
CA GLU A 306 9.45 5.77 -26.69
C GLU A 306 9.76 6.31 -25.29
N PHE A 307 10.98 6.07 -24.80
CA PHE A 307 11.44 6.62 -23.51
C PHE A 307 11.61 8.14 -23.53
N SER A 308 11.93 8.72 -24.70
CA SER A 308 12.11 10.17 -24.95
C SER A 308 10.85 11.00 -24.64
N HIS A 309 9.67 10.41 -24.82
CA HIS A 309 8.36 11.05 -24.66
C HIS A 309 7.68 10.72 -23.32
N ALA A 310 8.34 9.95 -22.44
CA ALA A 310 7.80 9.59 -21.14
C ALA A 310 8.19 10.62 -20.08
N ASP A 311 7.21 11.35 -19.53
CA ASP A 311 7.44 12.37 -18.49
C ASP A 311 8.30 11.81 -17.34
N SER A 312 9.48 12.42 -17.15
CA SER A 312 10.53 12.12 -16.16
C SER A 312 11.28 10.78 -16.27
N CYS A 313 10.87 9.82 -17.12
CA CYS A 313 11.59 8.54 -17.26
C CYS A 313 12.87 8.65 -18.09
N LYS A 314 12.93 9.62 -18.99
CA LYS A 314 14.14 9.98 -19.73
C LYS A 314 15.28 10.48 -18.83
N ASP A 315 14.97 10.95 -17.62
CA ASP A 315 15.97 11.49 -16.68
C ASP A 315 16.92 10.40 -16.17
N SER A 316 16.54 9.13 -16.34
CA SER A 316 17.38 7.96 -16.07
C SER A 316 18.41 7.67 -17.17
N LEU A 317 18.37 8.40 -18.29
CA LEU A 317 19.19 8.19 -19.48
C LEU A 317 20.09 9.40 -19.75
N TYR A 318 21.31 9.15 -20.22
CA TYR A 318 22.23 10.21 -20.62
C TYR A 318 21.62 11.03 -21.77
N MET A 319 21.53 12.35 -21.58
CA MET A 319 20.86 13.28 -22.51
C MET A 319 19.41 12.86 -22.86
N GLY A 320 18.73 12.13 -21.99
CA GLY A 320 17.37 11.64 -22.24
C GLY A 320 17.26 10.62 -23.39
N THR A 321 18.39 10.06 -23.86
CA THR A 321 18.43 9.23 -25.06
C THR A 321 18.68 7.76 -24.68
N PRO A 322 17.80 6.83 -25.10
CA PRO A 322 17.99 5.42 -24.82
C PRO A 322 19.06 4.77 -25.73
N PRO A 323 19.67 3.66 -25.29
CA PRO A 323 20.47 2.81 -26.17
C PRO A 323 19.73 2.47 -27.47
N ARG A 324 20.41 2.63 -28.61
CA ARG A 324 19.88 2.39 -29.96
C ARG A 324 20.40 1.08 -30.53
N GLY A 325 19.66 0.51 -31.47
CA GLY A 325 20.10 -0.60 -32.31
C GLY A 325 19.65 -1.99 -31.91
N PHE A 326 18.88 -2.14 -30.83
CA PHE A 326 18.20 -3.40 -30.52
C PHE A 326 16.95 -3.54 -31.41
N ILE A 327 16.90 -4.59 -32.23
CA ILE A 327 15.80 -4.83 -33.16
C ILE A 327 15.06 -6.11 -32.75
N SER A 328 13.78 -5.96 -32.38
CA SER A 328 12.82 -7.07 -32.33
C SER A 328 11.41 -6.53 -32.07
N SER A 329 10.40 -7.19 -32.65
CA SER A 329 8.98 -6.89 -32.44
C SER A 329 8.47 -7.32 -31.05
N SER A 330 9.21 -8.19 -30.35
CA SER A 330 8.90 -8.64 -28.99
C SER A 330 9.32 -7.65 -27.90
N LEU A 331 10.12 -6.64 -28.25
CA LEU A 331 10.65 -5.69 -27.28
C LEU A 331 9.56 -4.74 -26.77
N ARG A 332 9.61 -4.46 -25.47
CA ARG A 332 8.72 -3.57 -24.74
C ARG A 332 9.56 -2.59 -23.95
N LYS A 333 9.27 -1.30 -24.12
CA LYS A 333 9.93 -0.22 -23.38
C LYS A 333 9.13 0.04 -22.10
N ILE A 334 9.75 -0.21 -20.96
CA ILE A 334 9.11 -0.11 -19.65
C ILE A 334 9.71 1.07 -18.89
N CYS A 335 8.89 2.07 -18.61
CA CYS A 335 9.18 3.10 -17.61
C CYS A 335 8.85 2.51 -16.24
N GLN A 336 9.87 2.16 -15.46
CA GLN A 336 9.71 1.46 -14.19
C GLN A 336 9.23 2.46 -13.14
N ARG A 337 8.00 2.28 -12.66
CA ARG A 337 7.37 3.18 -11.69
C ARG A 337 7.06 2.46 -10.39
N TYR A 338 7.43 3.10 -9.28
CA TYR A 338 7.10 2.65 -7.94
C TYR A 338 6.54 3.82 -7.13
N GLY A 339 5.35 3.64 -6.56
CA GLY A 339 4.62 4.71 -5.85
C GLY A 339 4.29 5.91 -6.75
N ASN A 340 3.84 5.64 -7.99
CA ASN A 340 3.57 6.63 -9.05
C ASN A 340 4.79 7.45 -9.50
N THR A 341 5.98 7.14 -9.00
CA THR A 341 7.21 7.87 -9.31
C THR A 341 8.05 7.09 -10.32
N PRO A 342 8.47 7.68 -11.45
CA PRO A 342 9.46 7.11 -12.36
C PRO A 342 10.79 6.88 -11.66
N ARG A 343 11.38 5.68 -11.82
CA ARG A 343 12.62 5.28 -11.13
C ARG A 343 13.77 5.03 -12.09
N TYR A 344 13.53 4.18 -13.10
CA TYR A 344 14.50 3.81 -14.12
C TYR A 344 13.78 3.28 -15.37
N VAL A 345 14.54 2.93 -16.41
CA VAL A 345 13.99 2.35 -17.63
C VAL A 345 14.49 0.93 -17.86
N THR A 346 13.66 0.11 -18.48
CA THR A 346 14.02 -1.25 -18.88
C THR A 346 13.50 -1.55 -20.27
N LEU A 347 14.37 -2.05 -21.15
CA LEU A 347 13.97 -2.66 -22.41
C LEU A 347 13.79 -4.16 -22.18
N TYR A 348 12.56 -4.64 -22.30
CA TYR A 348 12.16 -5.99 -21.95
C TYR A 348 11.78 -6.80 -23.18
N ASP A 349 12.25 -8.04 -23.30
CA ASP A 349 11.85 -8.95 -24.36
C ASP A 349 10.70 -9.84 -23.86
N ALA A 350 9.49 -9.57 -24.33
CA ALA A 350 8.29 -10.31 -23.92
C ALA A 350 8.23 -11.74 -24.51
N SER A 351 9.09 -12.08 -25.48
CA SER A 351 9.19 -13.44 -26.02
C SER A 351 10.19 -14.30 -25.27
N LYS A 352 11.27 -13.70 -24.77
CA LYS A 352 12.34 -14.37 -24.00
C LYS A 352 12.15 -14.25 -22.48
N HIS A 353 11.13 -13.49 -22.06
CA HIS A 353 10.80 -13.13 -20.69
C HIS A 353 11.97 -12.57 -19.86
N ILE A 354 12.89 -11.85 -20.50
CA ILE A 354 14.05 -11.21 -19.84
C ILE A 354 14.22 -9.75 -20.24
N PRO A 355 14.75 -8.89 -19.36
CA PRO A 355 15.26 -7.59 -19.77
C PRO A 355 16.51 -7.72 -20.64
N VAL A 356 16.52 -6.99 -21.75
CA VAL A 356 17.69 -6.81 -22.61
C VAL A 356 18.68 -5.83 -21.98
N TYR A 357 18.17 -4.72 -21.43
CA TYR A 357 18.93 -3.80 -20.60
C TYR A 357 18.04 -3.03 -19.63
N SER A 358 18.64 -2.54 -18.54
CA SER A 358 18.10 -1.50 -17.67
C SER A 358 19.04 -0.28 -17.65
N GLY A 359 18.46 0.92 -17.78
CA GLY A 359 19.16 2.20 -17.73
C GLY A 359 18.74 3.01 -16.50
N TYR A 360 19.69 3.47 -15.69
CA TYR A 360 19.43 4.14 -14.40
C TYR A 360 20.51 5.17 -14.05
N THR A 361 20.18 6.11 -13.16
CA THR A 361 21.19 6.97 -12.52
C THR A 361 21.77 6.29 -11.29
N PHE A 362 23.09 6.31 -11.14
CA PHE A 362 23.77 5.89 -9.92
C PHE A 362 23.56 6.91 -8.79
N LYS A 363 23.17 6.47 -7.58
CA LYS A 363 22.72 7.35 -6.49
C LYS A 363 23.71 7.55 -5.32
N LYS A 364 25.01 7.37 -5.53
CA LYS A 364 26.04 7.45 -4.47
C LYS A 364 25.73 6.58 -3.24
N SER A 365 25.68 5.26 -3.47
CA SER A 365 25.26 4.27 -2.47
C SER A 365 26.37 3.86 -1.50
N ASP A 366 26.00 3.55 -0.26
CA ASP A 366 26.83 2.93 0.78
C ASP A 366 27.10 1.43 0.53
N GLY A 367 26.37 0.82 -0.41
CA GLY A 367 26.47 -0.59 -0.78
C GLY A 367 25.53 -1.50 0.00
N GLU A 368 24.62 -0.95 0.82
CA GLU A 368 23.65 -1.74 1.56
C GLU A 368 22.58 -2.32 0.64
N MET A 369 22.49 -3.66 0.61
CA MET A 369 21.53 -4.43 -0.20
C MET A 369 20.22 -4.76 0.48
N ARG A 370 20.11 -4.59 1.81
CA ARG A 370 19.04 -5.22 2.59
C ARG A 370 17.71 -4.51 2.42
N VAL A 371 16.92 -5.05 1.50
CA VAL A 371 15.54 -4.65 1.29
C VAL A 371 14.69 -5.93 1.21
N ASP A 372 13.88 -6.18 2.23
CA ASP A 372 13.06 -7.40 2.37
C ASP A 372 11.71 -7.28 1.63
N VAL A 373 11.71 -6.80 0.39
CA VAL A 373 10.48 -6.55 -0.39
C VAL A 373 9.93 -7.82 -1.07
N PRO A 374 8.60 -7.96 -1.22
CA PRO A 374 8.06 -8.94 -2.15
C PRO A 374 8.53 -8.62 -3.57
N TRP A 375 8.74 -9.66 -4.38
CA TRP A 375 8.99 -9.50 -5.80
C TRP A 375 7.74 -8.93 -6.49
N MET A 376 7.98 -8.05 -7.45
CA MET A 376 6.94 -7.33 -8.18
C MET A 376 6.92 -7.73 -9.66
N PHE A 377 5.80 -7.41 -10.32
CA PHE A 377 5.56 -7.57 -11.75
C PHE A 377 5.03 -6.26 -12.33
N GLU A 378 4.98 -6.21 -13.67
CA GLU A 378 4.47 -5.06 -14.42
C GLU A 378 3.05 -5.37 -14.96
N PRO A 379 1.98 -4.88 -14.31
CA PRO A 379 0.60 -5.16 -14.71
C PRO A 379 0.27 -4.73 -16.14
N GLN A 380 0.93 -3.68 -16.62
CA GLN A 380 0.79 -3.10 -17.96
C GLN A 380 1.31 -4.00 -19.07
N LEU A 381 2.14 -5.00 -18.77
CA LEU A 381 2.54 -6.03 -19.74
C LEU A 381 1.43 -7.06 -19.96
N ALA A 382 0.71 -7.43 -18.91
CA ALA A 382 -0.38 -8.41 -18.97
C ALA A 382 -1.68 -7.80 -19.53
N SER A 383 -1.97 -6.54 -19.21
CA SER A 383 -3.13 -5.84 -19.77
C SER A 383 -2.86 -4.35 -20.02
N PRO A 384 -3.20 -3.85 -21.23
CA PRO A 384 -3.19 -2.43 -21.59
C PRO A 384 -3.83 -1.46 -20.60
N LYS A 385 -4.86 -1.92 -19.89
CA LYS A 385 -5.71 -1.10 -19.00
C LYS A 385 -5.24 -1.13 -17.56
N SER A 386 -4.20 -1.91 -17.25
CA SER A 386 -3.68 -2.04 -15.90
C SER A 386 -2.86 -0.82 -15.46
N SER A 387 -2.58 -0.76 -14.16
CA SER A 387 -1.67 0.23 -13.56
C SER A 387 -0.31 0.25 -14.27
N SER A 388 0.28 1.44 -14.37
CA SER A 388 1.67 1.60 -14.83
C SER A 388 2.69 1.44 -13.71
N ASN A 389 2.25 1.18 -12.48
CA ASN A 389 3.14 0.91 -11.36
C ASN A 389 3.38 -0.58 -11.23
N MET A 390 4.61 -0.94 -10.87
CA MET A 390 4.92 -2.30 -10.46
C MET A 390 4.11 -2.68 -9.21
N GLU A 391 3.63 -3.93 -9.19
CA GLU A 391 2.77 -4.47 -8.12
C GLU A 391 3.36 -5.77 -7.58
N PRO A 392 3.21 -6.08 -6.27
CA PRO A 392 3.71 -7.32 -5.70
C PRO A 392 2.96 -8.54 -6.24
N PHE A 393 3.66 -9.67 -6.39
CA PHE A 393 3.02 -10.97 -6.60
C PHE A 393 2.27 -11.39 -5.32
N LEU A 394 0.99 -11.05 -5.23
CA LEU A 394 0.10 -11.54 -4.16
C LEU A 394 -0.47 -12.91 -4.56
N THR A 395 -0.50 -13.85 -3.62
CA THR A 395 -0.95 -15.25 -3.80
C THR A 395 -2.41 -15.41 -4.28
N THR A 396 -3.16 -14.31 -4.43
CA THR A 396 -4.59 -14.28 -4.75
C THR A 396 -4.96 -13.38 -5.94
N LEU A 397 -4.03 -13.12 -6.87
CA LEU A 397 -4.36 -12.38 -8.09
C LEU A 397 -5.21 -13.22 -9.06
N ASN A 398 -6.40 -12.69 -9.32
CA ASN A 398 -7.33 -12.91 -10.43
C ASN A 398 -6.96 -14.04 -11.43
N PRO A 399 -7.68 -15.19 -11.44
CA PRO A 399 -7.44 -16.30 -12.39
C PRO A 399 -7.72 -15.97 -13.88
N HIS A 400 -7.92 -14.69 -14.21
CA HIS A 400 -8.20 -14.17 -15.55
C HIS A 400 -7.05 -13.35 -16.15
N MET A 401 -5.92 -13.19 -15.45
CA MET A 401 -4.75 -12.46 -15.96
C MET A 401 -3.66 -13.45 -16.34
N ASN A 402 -3.42 -13.63 -17.65
CA ASN A 402 -2.34 -14.47 -18.16
C ASN A 402 -0.99 -13.74 -18.05
N ILE A 403 -0.55 -13.44 -16.82
CA ILE A 403 0.73 -12.76 -16.55
C ILE A 403 1.87 -13.58 -17.15
N ASP A 404 1.79 -14.91 -17.00
CA ASP A 404 2.73 -15.90 -17.51
C ASP A 404 3.02 -15.78 -19.01
N ASP A 405 2.08 -15.30 -19.82
CA ASP A 405 2.27 -15.18 -21.28
C ASP A 405 3.17 -13.99 -21.64
N THR A 406 3.20 -12.97 -20.78
CA THR A 406 3.75 -11.64 -21.12
C THR A 406 5.03 -11.30 -20.39
N GLN A 407 5.30 -11.96 -19.25
CA GLN A 407 6.49 -11.75 -18.45
C GLN A 407 6.84 -12.97 -17.59
N ALA A 408 8.05 -12.94 -17.04
CA ALA A 408 8.53 -13.92 -16.08
C ALA A 408 7.71 -13.89 -14.78
N VAL A 409 7.50 -15.07 -14.18
CA VAL A 409 6.86 -15.22 -12.86
C VAL A 409 7.78 -15.95 -11.87
N LEU A 410 7.43 -15.95 -10.59
CA LEU A 410 8.28 -16.49 -9.52
C LEU A 410 8.58 -17.99 -9.70
N GLU A 411 7.61 -18.74 -10.20
CA GLU A 411 7.69 -20.18 -10.46
C GLU A 411 8.74 -20.51 -11.52
N ASP A 412 9.04 -19.59 -12.44
CA ASP A 412 10.05 -19.78 -13.47
C ASP A 412 11.47 -19.84 -12.88
N TYR A 413 11.65 -19.32 -11.66
CA TYR A 413 12.92 -19.35 -10.91
C TYR A 413 12.93 -20.37 -9.75
N ALA A 414 11.84 -21.13 -9.52
CA ALA A 414 11.70 -21.98 -8.34
C ALA A 414 12.55 -23.27 -8.40
N ASN A 415 12.81 -23.79 -9.60
CA ASN A 415 13.44 -25.11 -9.80
C ASN A 415 14.87 -25.04 -10.36
N THR A 416 15.55 -23.90 -10.27
CA THR A 416 16.91 -23.74 -10.81
C THR A 416 17.98 -23.87 -9.73
N VAL A 417 18.62 -25.04 -9.61
CA VAL A 417 19.73 -25.24 -8.66
C VAL A 417 20.96 -24.38 -9.01
N GLN A 418 21.17 -24.11 -10.31
CA GLN A 418 22.37 -23.45 -10.84
C GLN A 418 22.25 -21.92 -10.94
N TYR A 419 21.03 -21.39 -11.00
CA TYR A 419 20.77 -19.98 -11.28
C TYR A 419 20.07 -19.29 -10.12
N GLU A 420 20.36 -18.01 -9.96
CA GLU A 420 19.68 -17.09 -9.06
C GLU A 420 19.17 -15.87 -9.83
N ARG A 421 18.20 -15.18 -9.22
CA ARG A 421 17.72 -13.90 -9.71
C ARG A 421 18.84 -12.86 -9.62
N GLY A 422 19.21 -12.29 -10.77
CA GLY A 422 20.22 -11.25 -10.90
C GLY A 422 19.63 -9.97 -11.48
N GLN A 423 19.77 -8.86 -10.75
CA GLN A 423 19.21 -7.56 -11.15
C GLN A 423 20.13 -6.83 -12.15
N LEU A 424 19.56 -6.23 -13.19
CA LEU A 424 20.31 -5.36 -14.12
C LEU A 424 20.49 -3.94 -13.57
N ASN A 425 19.44 -3.36 -12.98
CA ASN A 425 19.60 -2.23 -12.05
C ASN A 425 19.73 -2.80 -10.63
N PRO A 426 20.95 -2.87 -10.05
CA PRO A 426 21.16 -3.54 -8.78
C PRO A 426 20.88 -2.59 -7.59
N ALA A 427 20.28 -3.14 -6.53
CA ALA A 427 20.01 -2.37 -5.31
C ALA A 427 21.27 -1.71 -4.70
N VAL A 428 22.46 -2.31 -4.88
CA VAL A 428 23.75 -1.73 -4.41
C VAL A 428 24.14 -0.40 -5.06
N HIS A 429 23.52 -0.03 -6.18
CA HIS A 429 23.78 1.24 -6.87
C HIS A 429 22.76 2.33 -6.50
N GLN A 430 21.74 1.97 -5.72
CA GLN A 430 20.68 2.87 -5.25
C GLN A 430 20.94 3.27 -3.79
N ALA A 431 20.56 4.50 -3.43
CA ALA A 431 20.74 5.04 -2.07
C ALA A 431 19.40 5.12 -1.33
N ASP A 432 18.39 5.73 -1.95
CA ASP A 432 17.07 5.86 -1.35
C ASP A 432 16.35 4.51 -1.26
N GLN A 433 15.67 4.27 -0.14
CA GLN A 433 14.98 3.01 0.10
C GLN A 433 13.98 2.69 -1.01
N LEU A 434 13.18 3.67 -1.46
CA LEU A 434 12.19 3.47 -2.51
C LEU A 434 12.83 3.17 -3.88
N ASP A 435 14.02 3.72 -4.15
CA ASP A 435 14.79 3.40 -5.36
C ASP A 435 15.34 1.97 -5.29
N LYS A 436 15.81 1.54 -4.11
CA LYS A 436 16.20 0.14 -3.86
C LYS A 436 15.01 -0.80 -4.04
N VAL A 437 13.84 -0.50 -3.45
CA VAL A 437 12.61 -1.31 -3.60
C VAL A 437 12.25 -1.48 -5.07
N ALA A 438 12.28 -0.39 -5.84
CA ALA A 438 11.91 -0.40 -7.26
C ALA A 438 12.74 -1.39 -8.10
N THR A 439 13.94 -1.78 -7.65
CA THR A 439 14.78 -2.76 -8.36
C THR A 439 14.26 -4.21 -8.28
N TYR A 440 13.31 -4.51 -7.40
CA TYR A 440 12.79 -5.87 -7.13
C TYR A 440 11.55 -6.22 -7.97
N THR A 441 11.56 -5.87 -9.26
CA THR A 441 10.58 -6.33 -10.25
C THR A 441 11.22 -7.40 -11.14
N LEU A 442 10.48 -8.45 -11.51
CA LEU A 442 11.02 -9.52 -12.38
C LEU A 442 11.35 -9.04 -13.79
N THR A 443 10.78 -7.91 -14.22
CA THR A 443 11.18 -7.28 -15.48
C THR A 443 12.58 -6.66 -15.43
N ASN A 444 13.22 -6.56 -14.26
CA ASN A 444 14.61 -6.12 -14.08
C ASN A 444 15.58 -7.29 -13.78
N VAL A 445 15.12 -8.54 -13.89
CA VAL A 445 15.86 -9.72 -13.44
C VAL A 445 16.17 -10.66 -14.60
N VAL A 446 17.38 -11.21 -14.59
CA VAL A 446 17.79 -12.34 -15.43
C VAL A 446 18.29 -13.52 -14.58
N PRO A 447 18.23 -14.76 -15.08
CA PRO A 447 18.94 -15.88 -14.46
C PRO A 447 20.46 -15.67 -14.50
N GLN A 448 21.10 -15.57 -13.34
CA GLN A 448 22.55 -15.50 -13.19
C GLN A 448 23.09 -16.76 -12.51
N SER A 449 24.21 -17.30 -13.01
CA SER A 449 24.93 -18.37 -12.32
C SER A 449 25.33 -17.92 -10.91
N LYS A 450 25.13 -18.81 -9.93
CA LYS A 450 25.42 -18.53 -8.51
C LYS A 450 26.86 -18.05 -8.29
N GLU A 451 27.82 -18.74 -8.89
CA GLU A 451 29.25 -18.42 -8.77
C GLU A 451 29.59 -17.09 -9.46
N PHE A 452 28.95 -16.76 -10.57
CA PHE A 452 29.13 -15.47 -11.23
C PHE A 452 28.55 -14.33 -10.40
N LYS A 453 27.28 -14.46 -9.97
CA LYS A 453 26.56 -13.46 -9.19
C LYS A 453 27.25 -13.13 -7.88
N THR A 454 27.56 -14.13 -7.07
CA THR A 454 28.18 -13.94 -5.73
C THR A 454 29.69 -13.69 -5.80
N GLY A 455 30.32 -14.07 -6.91
CA GLY A 455 31.76 -13.95 -7.13
C GLY A 455 32.14 -12.70 -7.92
N SER A 456 32.52 -12.90 -9.18
CA SER A 456 33.13 -11.87 -10.02
C SER A 456 32.20 -10.71 -10.33
N TRP A 457 30.90 -10.94 -10.53
CA TRP A 457 29.94 -9.88 -10.81
C TRP A 457 29.68 -9.00 -9.59
N ALA A 458 29.46 -9.58 -8.40
CA ALA A 458 29.31 -8.79 -7.16
C ALA A 458 30.55 -7.92 -6.88
N LYS A 459 31.76 -8.46 -7.09
CA LYS A 459 33.01 -7.70 -6.97
C LYS A 459 33.07 -6.53 -7.94
N TYR A 460 32.64 -6.73 -9.19
CA TYR A 460 32.57 -5.68 -10.19
C TYR A 460 31.55 -4.59 -9.84
N LEU A 461 30.36 -4.96 -9.35
CA LEU A 461 29.36 -3.97 -8.90
C LEU A 461 29.91 -3.10 -7.75
N ASP A 462 30.60 -3.71 -6.77
CA ASP A 462 31.24 -2.93 -5.70
C ASP A 462 32.39 -2.06 -6.21
N LEU A 463 33.18 -2.53 -7.19
CA LEU A 463 34.22 -1.73 -7.85
C LEU A 463 33.62 -0.47 -8.50
N ILE A 464 32.55 -0.61 -9.29
CA ILE A 464 31.87 0.51 -9.95
C ILE A 464 31.26 1.46 -8.94
N ARG A 465 30.62 0.94 -7.88
CA ARG A 465 30.10 1.76 -6.78
C ARG A 465 31.20 2.63 -6.16
N ARG A 466 32.35 2.06 -5.81
CA ARG A 466 33.49 2.82 -5.25
C ARG A 466 34.05 3.83 -6.24
N ARG A 467 34.24 3.43 -7.51
CA ARG A 467 34.75 4.32 -8.57
C ARG A 467 33.86 5.54 -8.76
N LEU A 468 32.56 5.33 -8.93
CA LEU A 468 31.61 6.41 -9.17
C LEU A 468 31.40 7.26 -7.91
N ASN A 469 31.40 6.69 -6.70
CA ASN A 469 31.35 7.45 -5.46
C ASN A 469 32.53 8.42 -5.31
N ASN A 470 33.74 7.94 -5.62
CA ASN A 470 34.97 8.69 -5.36
C ASN A 470 35.29 9.71 -6.45
N TYR A 471 35.04 9.36 -7.72
CA TYR A 471 35.56 10.12 -8.85
C TYR A 471 34.50 10.73 -9.75
N CYS A 472 33.23 10.31 -9.69
CA CYS A 472 32.15 10.98 -10.42
C CYS A 472 31.57 12.13 -9.58
N GLN A 473 31.74 13.36 -10.06
CA GLN A 473 31.27 14.57 -9.39
C GLN A 473 29.87 14.98 -9.84
N GLY A 474 29.47 14.63 -11.07
CA GLY A 474 28.13 14.85 -11.61
C GLY A 474 27.21 13.64 -11.50
N THR A 475 26.20 13.61 -12.36
CA THR A 475 25.29 12.46 -12.51
C THR A 475 25.99 11.37 -13.32
N ALA A 476 26.10 10.17 -12.74
CA ALA A 476 26.51 8.98 -13.47
C ALA A 476 25.28 8.23 -13.99
N TYR A 477 25.24 8.00 -15.29
CA TYR A 477 24.24 7.17 -15.97
C TYR A 477 24.83 5.79 -16.20
N VAL A 478 24.09 4.74 -15.87
CA VAL A 478 24.55 3.36 -16.02
C VAL A 478 23.54 2.59 -16.85
N VAL A 479 24.04 1.82 -17.81
CA VAL A 479 23.26 0.87 -18.60
C VAL A 479 23.85 -0.51 -18.36
N THR A 480 23.04 -1.42 -17.83
CA THR A 480 23.42 -2.81 -17.61
C THR A 480 22.51 -3.69 -18.43
N GLY A 481 23.08 -4.61 -19.21
CA GLY A 481 22.34 -5.45 -20.13
C GLY A 481 22.93 -6.84 -20.27
N VAL A 482 22.33 -7.61 -21.16
CA VAL A 482 22.67 -9.01 -21.38
C VAL A 482 22.79 -9.35 -22.86
N THR A 483 23.46 -10.45 -23.19
CA THR A 483 23.27 -11.09 -24.49
C THR A 483 21.99 -11.91 -24.47
N THR A 484 21.19 -11.83 -25.54
CA THR A 484 19.91 -12.56 -25.61
C THR A 484 20.05 -13.94 -26.27
N SER A 485 21.29 -14.37 -26.52
CA SER A 485 21.68 -15.73 -26.88
C SER A 485 21.93 -16.54 -25.60
N GLY A 486 21.44 -17.78 -25.56
CA GLY A 486 21.69 -18.71 -24.47
C GLY A 486 20.64 -19.82 -24.38
N HIS A 487 20.69 -20.58 -23.28
CA HIS A 487 19.76 -21.68 -23.02
C HIS A 487 18.43 -21.20 -22.46
N THR A 488 17.36 -21.96 -22.64
CA THR A 488 16.04 -21.61 -22.10
C THR A 488 15.70 -22.48 -20.88
N ILE A 489 15.17 -21.87 -19.83
CA ILE A 489 14.56 -22.59 -18.71
C ILE A 489 13.15 -23.00 -19.12
N HIS A 490 12.88 -24.29 -19.04
CA HIS A 490 11.59 -24.87 -19.38
C HIS A 490 10.74 -25.12 -18.13
N ARG A 491 9.44 -24.86 -18.22
CA ARG A 491 8.45 -25.18 -17.18
C ARG A 491 7.27 -25.88 -17.83
N LYS A 492 6.94 -27.10 -17.37
CA LYS A 492 5.88 -27.94 -17.96
C LYS A 492 6.05 -28.12 -19.49
N ASN A 493 7.28 -28.33 -19.96
CA ASN A 493 7.66 -28.46 -21.38
C ASN A 493 7.39 -27.22 -22.25
N VAL A 494 7.26 -26.04 -21.64
CA VAL A 494 7.15 -24.75 -22.34
C VAL A 494 8.40 -23.92 -22.05
N ASP A 495 8.94 -23.29 -23.08
CA ASP A 495 10.00 -22.30 -23.01
C ASP A 495 9.52 -21.09 -22.20
N ARG A 496 10.18 -20.80 -21.08
CA ARG A 496 9.80 -19.68 -20.21
C ARG A 496 10.81 -18.56 -20.30
N ILE A 497 12.00 -18.77 -19.72
CA ILE A 497 12.98 -17.69 -19.52
C ILE A 497 14.28 -18.06 -20.21
N THR A 498 14.80 -17.16 -21.04
CA THR A 498 16.14 -17.29 -21.60
C THR A 498 17.20 -16.96 -20.56
N VAL A 499 18.19 -17.84 -20.41
CA VAL A 499 19.40 -17.61 -19.61
C VAL A 499 20.42 -16.91 -20.50
N PRO A 500 20.85 -15.68 -20.17
CA PRO A 500 21.83 -14.96 -20.97
C PRO A 500 23.22 -15.60 -20.85
N GLU A 501 23.96 -15.66 -21.95
CA GLU A 501 25.35 -16.14 -21.95
C GLU A 501 26.31 -15.12 -21.31
N TYR A 502 26.13 -13.83 -21.56
CA TYR A 502 26.96 -12.75 -21.02
C TYR A 502 26.11 -11.66 -20.37
N LEU A 503 26.67 -11.06 -19.33
CA LEU A 503 26.19 -9.80 -18.76
C LEU A 503 27.21 -8.71 -19.05
N TRP A 504 26.71 -7.49 -19.26
CA TRP A 504 27.55 -6.33 -19.50
C TRP A 504 27.00 -5.09 -18.79
N SER A 505 27.88 -4.14 -18.51
CA SER A 505 27.52 -2.86 -17.90
C SER A 505 28.45 -1.76 -18.39
N ALA A 506 27.88 -0.61 -18.71
CA ALA A 506 28.60 0.60 -19.10
C ALA A 506 28.08 1.78 -18.29
N TYR A 507 28.97 2.73 -17.97
CA TYR A 507 28.61 3.96 -17.29
C TYR A 507 29.09 5.19 -18.05
N CYS A 508 28.40 6.31 -17.86
CA CYS A 508 28.71 7.61 -18.40
C CYS A 508 28.67 8.66 -17.28
N CYS A 509 29.79 9.34 -17.04
CA CYS A 509 29.92 10.45 -16.11
C CYS A 509 30.84 11.52 -16.70
N THR A 510 30.24 12.59 -17.23
CA THR A 510 30.98 13.64 -17.93
C THR A 510 31.64 14.66 -17.00
N LYS A 511 31.18 14.75 -15.75
CA LYS A 511 31.78 15.59 -14.69
C LYS A 511 32.48 14.70 -13.67
N PHE A 512 33.78 14.50 -13.83
CA PHE A 512 34.58 13.62 -12.97
C PHE A 512 35.84 14.33 -12.47
N ASP A 513 36.44 13.79 -11.41
CA ASP A 513 37.64 14.33 -10.79
C ASP A 513 38.88 14.16 -11.70
N GLN A 514 39.40 15.29 -12.19
CA GLN A 514 40.59 15.34 -13.05
C GLN A 514 41.89 14.98 -12.30
N ASN A 515 41.86 15.01 -10.97
CA ASN A 515 42.99 14.63 -10.10
C ASN A 515 42.97 13.15 -9.71
N ALA A 516 41.98 12.37 -10.17
CA ALA A 516 41.94 10.95 -9.93
C ALA A 516 43.25 10.25 -10.40
N PRO A 517 43.71 9.19 -9.71
CA PRO A 517 44.86 8.42 -10.15
C PRO A 517 44.71 7.99 -11.61
N TYR A 518 45.81 7.97 -12.37
CA TYR A 518 45.77 7.69 -13.81
C TYR A 518 44.93 6.46 -14.16
N PHE A 519 45.08 5.37 -13.39
CA PHE A 519 44.40 4.09 -13.61
C PHE A 519 42.87 4.12 -13.41
N GLU A 520 42.33 5.15 -12.74
CA GLU A 520 40.89 5.42 -12.67
C GLU A 520 40.50 6.47 -13.71
N ARG A 521 41.31 7.52 -13.86
CA ARG A 521 41.02 8.67 -14.73
C ARG A 521 40.84 8.28 -16.20
N TYR A 522 41.63 7.34 -16.73
CA TYR A 522 41.49 6.92 -18.14
C TYR A 522 40.17 6.18 -18.42
N LYS A 523 39.45 5.77 -17.36
CA LYS A 523 38.14 5.10 -17.43
C LYS A 523 36.97 6.10 -17.33
N PHE A 524 37.24 7.40 -17.45
CA PHE A 524 36.23 8.46 -17.52
C PHE A 524 36.38 9.24 -18.84
N PRO A 525 35.28 9.78 -19.40
CA PRO A 525 33.94 9.86 -18.83
C PRO A 525 33.12 8.57 -18.94
N THR A 526 33.57 7.59 -19.75
CA THR A 526 32.84 6.35 -19.99
C THR A 526 33.77 5.14 -20.00
N PHE A 527 33.30 4.03 -19.43
CA PHE A 527 33.94 2.72 -19.53
C PHE A 527 32.88 1.62 -19.42
N ALA A 528 33.29 0.40 -19.74
CA ALA A 528 32.40 -0.74 -19.80
C ALA A 528 33.06 -1.99 -19.23
N ALA A 529 32.26 -3.01 -18.97
CA ALA A 529 32.73 -4.36 -18.74
C ALA A 529 31.70 -5.39 -19.19
N TYR A 530 32.16 -6.61 -19.46
CA TYR A 530 31.32 -7.77 -19.66
C TYR A 530 31.87 -8.99 -18.90
N GLY A 531 31.02 -9.96 -18.59
CA GLY A 531 31.37 -11.19 -17.91
C GLY A 531 30.53 -12.36 -18.38
N LEU A 532 31.14 -13.54 -18.46
CA LEU A 532 30.49 -14.78 -18.84
C LEU A 532 29.61 -15.30 -17.69
N ASN A 533 28.33 -15.51 -17.95
CA ASN A 533 27.33 -15.98 -16.98
C ASN A 533 27.42 -17.50 -16.75
N ASN A 534 28.56 -17.95 -16.22
CA ASN A 534 28.86 -19.36 -16.05
C ASN A 534 29.48 -19.65 -14.68
N ARG A 535 29.54 -20.94 -14.33
CA ARG A 535 30.12 -21.45 -13.10
C ARG A 535 31.65 -21.30 -13.06
N ALA A 536 32.30 -21.48 -14.21
CA ALA A 536 33.75 -21.38 -14.37
C ALA A 536 34.11 -20.38 -15.46
N ASN A 537 35.35 -19.88 -15.44
CA ASN A 537 35.89 -18.89 -16.39
C ASN A 537 35.07 -17.59 -16.47
N ASN A 538 34.37 -17.25 -15.39
CA ASN A 538 33.38 -16.17 -15.32
C ASN A 538 33.99 -14.81 -14.91
N HIS A 539 35.23 -14.57 -15.29
CA HIS A 539 35.92 -13.32 -15.02
C HIS A 539 35.23 -12.13 -15.72
N VAL A 540 35.25 -10.98 -15.06
CA VAL A 540 34.74 -9.72 -15.62
C VAL A 540 35.90 -8.98 -16.29
N VAL A 541 35.71 -8.61 -17.56
CA VAL A 541 36.70 -7.91 -18.38
C VAL A 541 36.25 -6.47 -18.56
N GLU A 542 37.01 -5.51 -18.03
CA GLU A 542 36.76 -4.09 -18.28
C GLU A 542 37.33 -3.67 -19.65
N VAL A 543 36.55 -2.93 -20.43
CA VAL A 543 36.86 -2.52 -21.81
C VAL A 543 36.36 -1.10 -22.10
N SER A 544 36.83 -0.50 -23.20
CA SER A 544 36.25 0.75 -23.70
C SER A 544 34.80 0.54 -24.16
N LEU A 545 34.02 1.62 -24.22
CA LEU A 545 32.64 1.59 -24.70
C LEU A 545 32.53 0.99 -26.11
N GLN A 546 33.43 1.39 -27.01
CA GLN A 546 33.48 0.92 -28.41
C GLN A 546 33.74 -0.59 -28.49
N ASN A 547 34.64 -1.11 -27.65
CA ASN A 547 34.93 -2.54 -27.60
C ASN A 547 33.74 -3.33 -27.05
N LEU A 548 33.00 -2.78 -26.08
CA LEU A 548 31.76 -3.40 -25.62
C LEU A 548 30.70 -3.44 -26.74
N GLU A 549 30.52 -2.33 -27.48
CA GLU A 549 29.58 -2.28 -28.59
C GLU A 549 29.95 -3.26 -29.71
N ALA A 550 31.24 -3.39 -30.04
CA ALA A 550 31.73 -4.40 -30.97
C ALA A 550 31.44 -5.83 -30.45
N PHE A 551 31.71 -6.09 -29.17
CA PHE A 551 31.45 -7.37 -28.53
C PHE A 551 29.96 -7.78 -28.60
N ILE A 552 29.05 -6.82 -28.40
CA ILE A 552 27.59 -7.04 -28.50
C ILE A 552 27.18 -7.28 -29.96
N LYS A 553 27.70 -6.49 -30.91
CA LYS A 553 27.41 -6.66 -32.35
C LYS A 553 27.78 -8.05 -32.88
N GLU A 554 28.82 -8.68 -32.34
CA GLU A 554 29.21 -10.04 -32.72
C GLU A 554 28.28 -11.14 -32.19
N ARG A 555 27.49 -10.85 -31.14
CA ARG A 555 26.74 -11.87 -30.37
C ARG A 555 25.23 -11.67 -30.37
N MET A 556 24.77 -10.52 -30.87
CA MET A 556 23.36 -10.17 -30.93
C MET A 556 23.03 -9.54 -32.27
N GLU A 557 21.81 -9.80 -32.75
CA GLU A 557 21.25 -9.10 -33.90
C GLU A 557 20.91 -7.65 -33.50
N VAL A 558 21.81 -6.75 -33.84
CA VAL A 558 21.68 -5.31 -33.57
C VAL A 558 22.08 -4.51 -34.81
N ASP A 559 21.42 -3.37 -35.04
CA ASP A 559 21.73 -2.45 -36.15
C ASP A 559 22.15 -1.10 -35.60
N ASN A 560 23.30 -0.57 -36.04
CA ASN A 560 23.80 0.72 -35.58
C ASN A 560 23.80 0.88 -34.04
N LEU A 561 24.21 -0.18 -33.32
CA LEU A 561 24.25 -0.19 -31.85
C LEU A 561 25.06 0.99 -31.32
N GLN A 562 24.43 1.75 -30.44
CA GLN A 562 25.02 2.84 -29.66
C GLN A 562 24.41 2.83 -28.25
N ILE A 563 25.24 2.67 -27.22
CA ILE A 563 24.77 2.58 -25.83
C ILE A 563 24.47 3.96 -25.24
N PHE A 564 25.38 4.93 -25.44
CA PHE A 564 25.22 6.30 -24.98
C PHE A 564 25.20 7.27 -26.16
N TYR A 565 24.33 8.27 -26.09
CA TYR A 565 24.31 9.38 -27.05
C TYR A 565 25.71 10.00 -27.19
N ASP A 566 26.16 10.18 -28.43
CA ASP A 566 27.50 10.66 -28.80
C ASP A 566 28.65 10.02 -28.00
N ASN A 567 28.52 8.73 -27.66
CA ASN A 567 29.52 7.95 -26.92
C ASN A 567 29.91 8.59 -25.57
N CYS A 568 28.98 9.29 -24.90
CA CYS A 568 29.26 10.03 -23.66
C CYS A 568 30.29 11.16 -23.82
N MET A 569 30.43 11.71 -25.02
CA MET A 569 31.22 12.92 -25.27
C MET A 569 30.33 14.16 -25.10
N ILE A 570 30.92 15.27 -24.67
CA ILE A 570 30.30 16.61 -24.66
C ILE A 570 30.85 17.40 -25.84
#